data_AF-A0A4Y2UEJ3-F1
#
_entry.id   AF-A0A4Y2UEJ3-F1
#
_cell.length_a   1.000
_cell.length_b   1.000
_cell.length_c   1.000
_cell.angle_alpha   90.00
_cell.angle_beta   90.00
_cell.angle_gamma   90.00
#
_symmetry.space_group_name_H-M   'P 1'
#
loop_
_entity.id
_entity.type
_entity.pdbx_description
1 polymer ?
#
loop_
_entity_poly.entity_id
_entity_poly.type
_entity_poly.pdbx_seq_one_letter_code
_entity_poly.pdbx_strand_id
1 'polypeptide(L)'
;MVFVFFVKDSKIETYQKMWRFMENRPSVFVSDYEEGIKRVLEGNYAFLMESTILDYSVQRDCNLTQVGGLLDSKGYGIATPMGERF
;
A
#
# COMPACT_ATOMS: atom_id res chain seq x y z
N MET A 1 4.68 2.49 5.45
CA MET A 1 4.57 1.83 6.78
C MET A 1 3.17 1.27 7.09
N VAL A 2 2.07 1.98 6.78
CA VAL A 2 0.69 1.61 7.18
C VAL A 2 0.17 0.27 6.60
N PHE A 3 0.64 -0.15 5.41
CA PHE A 3 0.14 -1.38 4.76
C PHE A 3 0.81 -2.68 5.24
N VAL A 4 2.06 -2.62 5.71
CA VAL A 4 2.76 -3.79 6.28
C VAL A 4 1.99 -4.37 7.46
N PHE A 5 1.40 -3.49 8.28
CA PHE A 5 0.58 -3.87 9.42
C PHE A 5 -0.71 -4.58 9.01
N PHE A 6 -1.41 -4.09 7.97
CA PHE A 6 -2.66 -4.71 7.50
C PHE A 6 -2.45 -6.14 6.99
N VAL A 7 -1.36 -6.38 6.24
CA VAL A 7 -1.07 -7.71 5.68
C VAL A 7 -0.56 -8.67 6.76
N LYS A 8 0.09 -8.16 7.82
CA LYS A 8 0.51 -8.95 8.99
C LYS A 8 -0.66 -9.41 9.86
N ASP A 9 -1.59 -8.51 10.18
CA ASP A 9 -2.69 -8.82 11.11
C ASP A 9 -3.94 -9.41 10.43
N SER A 10 -3.91 -9.58 9.11
CA SER A 10 -5.06 -10.13 8.40
C SER A 10 -5.26 -11.63 8.68
N LYS A 11 -6.53 -12.01 8.89
CA LYS A 11 -6.97 -13.41 9.06
C LYS A 11 -7.32 -14.11 7.75
N ILE A 12 -7.17 -13.44 6.61
CA ILE A 12 -7.46 -14.01 5.29
C ILE A 12 -6.24 -14.82 4.83
N GLU A 13 -6.46 -16.09 4.52
CA GLU A 13 -5.39 -17.04 4.16
C GLU A 13 -4.53 -16.56 2.98
N THR A 14 -5.16 -15.93 1.98
CA THR A 14 -4.47 -15.34 0.81
C THR A 14 -3.47 -14.26 1.23
N TYR A 15 -3.88 -13.33 2.11
CA TYR A 15 -3.01 -12.26 2.58
C TYR A 15 -1.89 -12.77 3.49
N GLN A 16 -2.15 -13.81 4.28
CA GLN A 16 -1.10 -14.47 5.07
C GLN A 16 -0.05 -15.15 4.19
N LYS A 17 -0.45 -15.78 3.08
CA LYS A 17 0.48 -16.33 2.09
C LYS A 17 1.32 -15.23 1.43
N MET A 18 0.68 -14.10 1.06
CA MET A 18 1.40 -12.93 0.54
C MET A 18 2.38 -12.37 1.57
N TRP A 19 1.98 -12.26 2.85
CA TRP A 19 2.85 -11.82 3.93
C TRP A 19 4.11 -12.67 4.05
N ARG A 20 3.94 -14.01 4.14
CA ARG A 20 5.07 -14.94 4.26
C ARG A 20 6.04 -14.84 3.08
N PHE A 21 5.53 -14.58 1.88
CA PHE A 21 6.39 -14.35 0.72
C PHE A 21 7.19 -13.05 0.85
N MET A 22 6.56 -11.97 1.31
CA MET A 22 7.22 -10.68 1.50
C MET A 22 8.23 -10.71 2.66
N GLU A 23 7.90 -11.38 3.77
CA GLU A 23 8.77 -11.54 4.94
C GLU A 23 10.07 -12.28 4.60
N ASN A 24 9.98 -13.32 3.76
CA ASN A 24 11.16 -14.06 3.29
C ASN A 24 12.00 -13.30 2.25
N ARG A 25 11.53 -12.16 1.74
CA ARG A 25 12.20 -11.38 0.69
C ARG A 25 12.21 -9.89 1.06
N PRO A 26 13.13 -9.44 1.93
CA PRO A 26 13.14 -8.06 2.39
C PRO A 26 13.37 -7.02 1.27
N SER A 27 13.92 -7.43 0.13
CA SER A 27 14.13 -6.56 -1.04
C SER A 27 12.84 -6.08 -1.71
N VAL A 28 11.69 -6.70 -1.43
CA VAL A 28 10.39 -6.28 -2.00
C VAL A 28 9.82 -5.04 -1.32
N PHE A 29 10.29 -4.71 -0.12
CA PHE A 29 9.89 -3.49 0.57
C PHE A 29 10.64 -2.29 0.00
N VAL A 30 9.90 -1.20 -0.20
CA VAL A 30 10.42 0.10 -0.62
C VAL A 30 10.27 1.10 0.52
N SER A 31 11.14 2.11 0.54
CA SER A 31 11.15 3.10 1.61
C SER A 31 10.14 4.21 1.38
N ASP A 32 9.92 4.57 0.11
CA ASP A 32 9.09 5.68 -0.32
C ASP A 32 8.15 5.29 -1.48
N TYR A 33 7.11 6.10 -1.69
CA TYR A 33 6.16 5.93 -2.79
C TYR A 33 6.83 6.15 -4.15
N GLU A 34 7.74 7.12 -4.29
CA GLU A 34 8.44 7.37 -5.56
C GLU A 34 9.28 6.17 -6.00
N GLU A 35 9.98 5.52 -5.05
CA GLU A 35 10.75 4.30 -5.31
C GLU A 35 9.82 3.16 -5.75
N GLY A 36 8.67 3.01 -5.08
CA GLY A 36 7.65 2.03 -5.43
C GLY A 36 7.11 2.24 -6.86
N ILE A 37 6.74 3.46 -7.21
CA ILE A 37 6.23 3.82 -8.54
C ILE A 37 7.29 3.57 -9.61
N LYS A 38 8.53 3.98 -9.37
CA LYS A 38 9.64 3.76 -10.30
C LYS A 38 9.86 2.28 -10.58
N ARG A 39 9.84 1.43 -9.54
CA ARG A 39 9.96 -0.03 -9.72
C ARG A 39 8.79 -0.63 -10.50
N VAL A 40 7.56 -0.12 -10.31
CA VAL A 40 6.41 -0.54 -11.11
C VAL A 40 6.62 -0.20 -12.59
N LEU A 41 7.14 1.00 -12.88
CA LEU A 41 7.44 1.44 -14.26
C LEU A 41 8.60 0.65 -14.89
N GLU A 42 9.59 0.21 -14.11
CA GLU A 42 10.66 -0.69 -14.56
C GLU A 42 10.15 -2.10 -14.90
N GLY A 43 8.92 -2.44 -14.46
CA GLY A 43 8.24 -3.69 -14.79
C GLY A 43 8.52 -4.82 -13.80
N ASN A 44 7.76 -5.93 -13.92
CA ASN A 44 7.83 -7.12 -13.04
C ASN A 44 7.61 -6.84 -11.53
N TYR A 45 7.09 -5.67 -11.16
CA TYR A 45 6.80 -5.30 -9.79
C TYR A 45 5.39 -4.71 -9.70
N ALA A 46 4.63 -5.17 -8.70
CA ALA A 46 3.32 -4.62 -8.38
C ALA A 46 3.41 -3.99 -6.98
N PHE A 47 2.99 -2.73 -6.88
CA PHE A 47 3.01 -1.99 -5.63
C PHE A 47 1.61 -1.83 -5.08
N LEU A 48 1.42 -2.20 -3.81
CA LEU A 48 0.17 -1.99 -3.09
C LEU A 48 0.22 -0.62 -2.43
N MET A 49 -0.66 0.28 -2.87
CA MET A 49 -0.78 1.63 -2.31
C MET A 49 -2.23 1.96 -1.96
N GLU A 50 -2.42 3.08 -1.28
CA GLU A 50 -3.74 3.58 -0.93
C GLU A 50 -4.51 4.08 -2.15
N SER A 51 -5.84 3.92 -2.15
CA SER A 51 -6.68 4.23 -3.31
C SER A 51 -6.59 5.67 -3.77
N THR A 52 -6.56 6.64 -2.85
CA THR A 52 -6.43 8.07 -3.16
C THR A 52 -5.11 8.41 -3.84
N ILE A 53 -4.00 7.83 -3.35
CA ILE A 53 -2.66 8.01 -3.92
C ILE A 53 -2.56 7.30 -5.27
N LEU A 54 -3.19 6.12 -5.39
CA LEU A 54 -3.26 5.36 -6.63
C LEU A 54 -4.02 6.14 -7.71
N ASP A 55 -5.22 6.61 -7.41
CA ASP A 55 -6.05 7.38 -8.34
C ASP A 55 -5.31 8.65 -8.79
N TYR A 56 -4.65 9.35 -7.87
CA TYR A 56 -3.83 10.52 -8.19
C TYR A 56 -2.65 10.18 -9.13
N SER A 57 -1.98 9.06 -8.89
CA SER A 57 -0.81 8.64 -9.67
C SER A 57 -1.20 8.19 -11.06
N VAL A 58 -2.25 7.36 -11.19
CA VAL A 58 -2.78 6.88 -12.48
C VAL A 58 -3.35 8.03 -13.32
N GLN A 59 -3.96 9.03 -12.70
CA GLN A 59 -4.44 10.23 -13.41
C GLN A 59 -3.31 11.06 -14.01
N ARG A 60 -2.10 11.02 -13.44
CA ARG A 60 -0.93 11.75 -13.94
C ARG A 60 -0.09 10.95 -14.91
N ASP A 61 0.06 9.65 -14.66
CA ASP A 61 0.91 8.76 -15.43
C ASP A 61 0.07 7.65 -16.08
N CYS A 62 -0.20 7.79 -17.37
CA CYS A 62 -0.97 6.81 -18.15
C CYS A 62 -0.26 5.45 -18.30
N ASN A 63 1.03 5.35 -17.95
CA ASN A 63 1.78 4.09 -17.94
C ASN A 63 1.44 3.21 -16.72
N LEU A 64 0.80 3.79 -15.70
CA LEU A 64 0.33 3.09 -14.53
C LEU A 64 -1.09 2.60 -14.75
N THR A 65 -1.37 1.38 -14.31
CA THR A 65 -2.71 0.80 -14.38
C THR A 65 -3.13 0.30 -13.01
N GLN A 66 -4.38 0.56 -12.65
CA GLN A 66 -4.97 -0.04 -11.46
C GLN A 66 -5.31 -1.49 -11.75
N VAL A 67 -4.86 -2.39 -10.88
CA VAL A 67 -5.20 -3.81 -10.95
C VAL A 67 -5.97 -4.20 -9.70
N GLY A 68 -7.19 -4.69 -9.88
CA GLY A 68 -8.07 -5.11 -8.78
C GLY A 68 -8.87 -3.96 -8.16
N GLY A 69 -9.57 -4.28 -7.06
CA GLY A 69 -10.40 -3.34 -6.32
C GLY A 69 -9.80 -2.94 -4.97
N LEU A 70 -10.61 -2.28 -4.15
CA LEU A 70 -10.24 -1.93 -2.78
C LEU A 70 -10.09 -3.20 -1.93
N LEU A 71 -8.93 -3.36 -1.30
CA LEU A 71 -8.66 -4.48 -0.37
C LEU A 71 -9.20 -4.22 1.03
N ASP A 72 -9.44 -2.94 1.37
CA ASP A 72 -9.98 -2.47 2.64
C ASP A 72 -10.60 -1.08 2.43
N SER A 73 -11.47 -0.66 3.36
CA SER A 73 -12.01 0.71 3.43
C SER A 73 -11.44 1.41 4.66
N LYS A 74 -10.40 2.21 4.45
CA LYS A 74 -9.78 3.06 5.47
C LYS A 74 -10.09 4.52 5.18
N GLY A 75 -10.24 5.32 6.23
CA GLY A 75 -10.47 6.75 6.15
C GLY A 75 -9.36 7.55 6.84
N TYR A 76 -9.11 8.75 6.36
CA TYR A 76 -8.20 9.69 7.01
C TYR A 76 -8.89 10.35 8.20
N GLY A 77 -8.22 10.35 9.35
CA GLY A 77 -8.66 11.05 10.55
C GLY A 77 -7.59 12.02 11.02
N ILE A 78 -8.02 13.14 11.62
CA ILE A 78 -7.12 14.07 12.30
C ILE A 78 -6.91 13.51 13.71
N ALA A 79 -5.68 13.07 13.99
CA ALA A 79 -5.32 12.58 15.32
C ALA A 79 -5.08 13.76 16.25
N THR A 80 -5.93 13.93 17.26
CA THR A 80 -5.72 14.91 18.33
C THR A 80 -5.27 14.24 19.62
N PRO A 81 -4.53 14.95 20.49
CA PRO A 81 -4.13 14.42 21.78
C PRO A 81 -5.34 13.99 22.60
N MET A 82 -5.23 12.83 23.25
CA MET A 82 -6.29 12.31 24.10
C MET A 82 -6.48 13.24 25.31
N GLY A 83 -7.63 13.92 25.38
CA GLY A 83 -7.98 14.80 26.49
C GLY A 83 -7.89 16.30 26.20
N GLU A 84 -7.50 16.72 24.99
CA GLU A 84 -7.66 18.13 24.61
C GLU A 84 -9.13 18.46 24.33
N ARG A 85 -9.64 19.50 25.01
CA ARG A 85 -10.87 20.18 24.60
C ARG A 85 -10.48 21.16 23.50
N PHE A 86 -11.05 20.98 22.32
CA PHE A 86 -11.02 21.95 21.23
C PHE A 86 -11.58 23.31 21.66
#